data_AF-A0A5E4KK82-F1
#
_entry.id   AF-A0A5E4KK82-F1
#
_cell.length_a   1.000
_cell.length_b   1.000
_cell.length_c   1.000
_cell.angle_alpha   90.00
_cell.angle_beta   90.00
_cell.angle_gamma   90.00
#
_symmetry.space_group_name_H-M   'P 1'
#
loop_
_entity.id
_entity.type
_entity.pdbx_description
1 polymer ?
#
loop_
_entity_poly.entity_id
_entity_poly.type
_entity_poly.pdbx_seq_one_letter_code
_entity_poly.pdbx_strand_id
1 'polypeptide(L)'
;MLKETYYNQFKGWGTEIPKEAHKVSVMRCSGSFLAPSWDLLRDSQAGRINWEEYEERFRNEMSSSFEARTLMKDIKKLSKDADVYLVCSCHNNENHCHRFILIDMINKL
;
A
#
# COMPACT_ATOMS: atom_id res chain seq x y z
N MET A 1 1.59 -15.27 3.70
CA MET A 1 0.28 -14.57 3.71
C MET A 1 0.50 -13.06 3.57
N LEU A 2 -0.35 -12.35 2.83
CA LEU A 2 -0.27 -10.89 2.68
C LEU A 2 -0.95 -10.18 3.86
N LYS A 3 -0.24 -9.23 4.48
CA LYS A 3 -0.64 -8.52 5.69
C LYS A 3 -0.36 -7.03 5.60
N GLU A 4 -0.94 -6.27 6.51
CA GLU A 4 -0.80 -4.81 6.61
C GLU A 4 -0.08 -4.45 7.92
N THR A 5 0.63 -3.31 7.93
CA THR A 5 1.15 -2.74 9.17
C THR A 5 1.45 -1.26 9.01
N TYR A 6 1.55 -0.57 10.14
CA TYR A 6 1.92 0.84 10.21
C TYR A 6 3.43 1.03 10.35
N TYR A 7 3.96 2.11 9.78
CA TYR A 7 5.39 2.43 9.85
C TYR A 7 5.90 2.67 11.29
N ASN A 8 5.05 3.12 12.21
CA ASN A 8 5.41 3.27 13.62
C ASN A 8 5.58 1.90 14.33
N GLN A 9 4.77 0.91 13.99
CA GLN A 9 4.93 -0.48 14.44
C GLN A 9 6.21 -1.11 13.89
N PHE A 10 6.59 -0.73 12.66
CA PHE A 10 7.88 -1.10 12.07
C PHE A 10 9.10 -0.54 12.84
N LYS A 11 8.94 0.57 13.58
CA LYS A 11 9.99 1.20 14.42
C LYS A 11 10.04 0.65 15.86
N GLY A 12 9.31 -0.42 16.17
CA GLY A 12 9.30 -1.06 17.50
C GLY A 12 8.24 -0.52 18.46
N TRP A 13 7.27 0.26 17.98
CA TRP A 13 6.09 0.70 18.75
C TRP A 13 4.83 -0.05 18.28
N GLY A 14 4.62 -1.29 18.74
CA GLY A 14 3.45 -2.12 18.42
C GLY A 14 3.79 -3.57 18.05
N THR A 15 2.83 -4.29 17.46
CA THR A 15 2.90 -5.74 17.14
C THR A 15 4.24 -6.14 16.54
N GLU A 16 4.93 -7.09 17.19
CA GLU A 16 6.22 -7.61 16.71
C GLU A 16 6.04 -8.29 15.35
N ILE A 17 6.49 -7.64 14.28
CA ILE A 17 6.60 -8.28 12.97
C ILE A 17 7.70 -9.33 13.06
N PRO A 18 7.44 -10.61 12.71
CA PRO A 18 8.45 -11.65 12.74
C PRO A 18 9.69 -11.24 11.93
N LYS A 19 10.88 -11.59 12.41
CA LYS A 19 12.15 -11.15 11.79
C LYS A 19 12.29 -11.70 10.36
N GLU A 20 11.73 -12.88 10.13
CA GLU A 20 11.68 -13.62 8.88
C GLU A 20 10.64 -13.08 7.88
N ALA A 21 9.73 -12.18 8.31
CA ALA A 21 8.70 -11.66 7.43
C ALA A 21 9.27 -10.61 6.45
N HIS A 22 8.79 -10.65 5.21
CA HIS A 22 9.13 -9.67 4.20
C HIS A 22 8.36 -8.37 4.41
N LYS A 23 9.04 -7.24 4.24
CA LYS A 23 8.50 -5.91 4.52
C LYS A 23 8.61 -5.07 3.26
N VAL A 24 7.47 -4.58 2.77
CA VAL A 24 7.39 -3.79 1.54
C VAL A 24 6.84 -2.42 1.87
N SER A 25 7.68 -1.38 1.77
CA SER A 25 7.23 0.00 1.92
C SER A 25 6.40 0.42 0.71
N VAL A 26 5.18 0.87 0.96
CA VAL A 26 4.28 1.44 -0.06
C VAL A 26 4.14 2.96 0.09
N MET A 27 5.06 3.57 0.85
CA MET A 27 5.10 5.01 1.07
C MET A 27 5.71 5.72 -0.14
N ARG A 28 5.26 6.95 -0.42
CA ARG A 28 5.88 7.75 -1.48
C ARG A 28 7.32 8.16 -1.15
N CYS A 29 7.62 8.48 0.10
CA CYS A 29 8.97 8.85 0.53
C CYS A 29 10.00 7.72 0.36
N SER A 30 9.58 6.47 0.15
CA SER A 30 10.48 5.37 -0.19
C SER A 30 10.65 5.12 -1.69
N GLY A 31 10.09 5.98 -2.56
CA GLY A 31 10.15 5.80 -4.02
C GLY A 31 9.40 4.59 -4.55
N SER A 32 8.39 4.11 -3.81
CA SER A 32 7.64 2.91 -4.19
C SER A 32 6.73 3.16 -5.40
N PHE A 33 6.76 2.25 -6.38
CA PHE A 33 5.79 2.24 -7.48
C PHE A 33 4.35 1.93 -7.04
N LEU A 34 4.16 1.50 -5.79
CA LEU A 34 2.86 1.29 -5.18
C LEU A 34 2.36 2.50 -4.39
N ALA A 35 3.08 3.62 -4.47
CA ALA A 35 2.66 4.86 -3.84
C ALA A 35 1.72 5.66 -4.77
N PRO A 36 0.73 6.39 -4.21
CA PRO A 36 -0.13 7.28 -5.00
C PRO A 36 0.68 8.41 -5.65
N SER A 37 0.23 8.88 -6.82
CA SER A 37 0.85 10.02 -7.49
C SER A 37 0.78 11.33 -6.66
N TRP A 38 1.65 12.29 -7.01
CA TRP A 38 1.62 13.63 -6.38
C TRP A 38 0.30 14.34 -6.63
N ASP A 39 -0.23 14.23 -7.84
CA ASP A 39 -1.49 14.87 -8.22
C ASP A 39 -2.66 14.31 -7.41
N LEU A 40 -2.74 12.98 -7.27
CA LEU A 40 -3.77 12.32 -6.49
C LEU A 40 -3.72 12.70 -5.01
N LEU A 41 -2.52 12.70 -4.39
CA LEU A 41 -2.41 13.14 -2.99
C LEU A 41 -2.76 14.62 -2.82
N ARG A 42 -2.34 15.48 -3.76
CA ARG A 42 -2.64 16.91 -3.70
C ARG A 42 -4.14 17.17 -3.79
N ASP A 43 -4.85 16.47 -4.68
CA ASP A 43 -6.30 16.61 -4.83
C ASP A 43 -7.04 16.15 -3.57
N SER A 44 -6.65 15.00 -3.01
CA SER A 44 -7.23 14.49 -1.76
C SER A 44 -6.97 15.44 -0.58
N GLN A 45 -5.73 15.91 -0.40
CA GLN A 45 -5.37 16.83 0.67
C GLN A 45 -6.05 18.20 0.56
N ALA A 46 -6.32 18.65 -0.67
CA ALA A 46 -7.05 19.89 -0.94
C ALA A 46 -8.57 19.73 -0.81
N GLY A 47 -9.08 18.53 -0.49
CA GLY A 47 -10.52 18.25 -0.43
C GLY A 47 -11.22 18.35 -1.79
N ARG A 48 -10.48 18.24 -2.90
CA ARG A 48 -11.03 18.30 -4.26
C ARG A 48 -11.68 17.01 -4.71
N ILE A 49 -11.38 15.92 -4.02
CA ILE A 49 -11.95 14.59 -4.26
C ILE A 49 -12.31 13.96 -2.93
N ASN A 50 -13.34 13.11 -2.95
CA ASN A 50 -13.70 12.25 -1.83
C ASN A 50 -12.87 10.94 -1.84
N TRP A 51 -13.17 10.04 -0.91
CA TRP A 51 -12.45 8.77 -0.79
C TRP A 51 -12.77 7.81 -1.95
N GLU A 52 -14.02 7.76 -2.40
CA GLU A 52 -14.45 6.90 -3.50
C GLU A 52 -13.71 7.26 -4.80
N GLU A 53 -13.63 8.56 -5.11
CA GLU A 53 -12.87 9.10 -6.23
C GLU A 53 -11.36 8.85 -6.07
N TYR A 54 -10.84 8.95 -4.85
CA TYR A 54 -9.45 8.62 -4.56
C TYR A 54 -9.15 7.14 -4.87
N GLU A 55 -10.00 6.24 -4.38
CA GLU A 55 -9.85 4.81 -4.59
C GLU A 55 -9.90 4.44 -6.07
N GLU A 56 -10.87 4.97 -6.81
CA GLU A 56 -10.99 4.74 -8.25
C GLU A 56 -9.74 5.21 -9.00
N ARG A 57 -9.29 6.45 -8.76
CA ARG A 57 -8.09 7.01 -9.40
C ARG A 57 -6.84 6.22 -9.03
N PHE A 58 -6.68 5.83 -7.78
CA PHE A 58 -5.54 5.04 -7.34
C PHE A 58 -5.52 3.66 -8.01
N ARG A 59 -6.65 2.96 -8.09
CA ARG A 59 -6.76 1.67 -8.81
C ARG A 59 -6.38 1.82 -10.28
N ASN A 60 -6.78 2.91 -10.93
CA ASN A 60 -6.41 3.22 -12.30
C ASN A 60 -4.90 3.48 -12.45
N GLU A 61 -4.27 4.23 -11.53
CA GLU A 61 -2.82 4.43 -11.51
C GLU A 61 -2.06 3.09 -11.43
N MET A 62 -2.45 2.25 -10.46
CA MET A 62 -1.81 0.95 -10.23
C MET A 62 -2.01 -0.03 -11.39
N SER A 63 -3.17 0.02 -12.05
CA SER A 63 -3.48 -0.87 -13.18
C SER A 63 -2.81 -0.42 -14.47
N SER A 64 -2.54 0.88 -14.62
CA SER A 64 -1.92 1.44 -15.83
C SER A 64 -0.39 1.37 -15.80
N SER A 65 0.23 1.38 -14.61
CA SER A 65 1.69 1.24 -14.47
C SER A 65 2.13 -0.21 -14.72
N PHE A 66 3.17 -0.40 -15.52
CA PHE A 66 3.78 -1.72 -15.74
C PHE A 66 4.57 -2.17 -14.50
N GLU A 67 5.29 -1.24 -13.87
CA GLU A 67 6.11 -1.43 -12.68
C GLU A 67 5.25 -1.81 -11.48
N ALA A 68 4.14 -1.09 -11.25
CA ALA A 68 3.21 -1.38 -10.17
C ALA A 68 2.60 -2.78 -10.33
N ARG A 69 2.11 -3.13 -11.53
CA ARG A 69 1.57 -4.46 -11.80
C ARG A 69 2.58 -5.58 -11.61
N THR A 70 3.82 -5.36 -12.03
CA THR A 70 4.90 -6.34 -11.86
C THR A 70 5.19 -6.57 -10.39
N LEU A 71 5.38 -5.48 -9.64
CA LEU A 71 5.64 -5.54 -8.20
C LEU A 71 4.46 -6.16 -7.43
N MET A 72 3.21 -5.86 -7.78
CA MET A 72 2.03 -6.51 -7.19
C MET A 72 2.01 -8.03 -7.44
N LYS A 73 2.39 -8.49 -8.65
CA LYS A 73 2.50 -9.92 -8.96
C LYS A 73 3.63 -10.59 -8.17
N ASP A 74 4.76 -9.93 -8.03
CA ASP A 74 5.90 -10.44 -7.25
C ASP A 74 5.53 -10.57 -5.76
N ILE A 75 4.85 -9.56 -5.21
CA ILE A 75 4.31 -9.60 -3.85
C ILE A 75 3.29 -10.73 -3.70
N LYS A 76 2.36 -10.89 -4.65
CA LYS A 76 1.38 -11.99 -4.63
C LYS A 76 2.08 -13.34 -4.59
N LYS A 77 3.08 -13.55 -5.46
CA LYS A 77 3.85 -14.78 -5.51
C LYS A 77 4.57 -15.04 -4.19
N LEU A 78 5.30 -14.05 -3.68
CA LEU A 78 6.03 -14.15 -2.41
C LEU A 78 5.10 -14.44 -1.22
N SER A 79 3.90 -13.84 -1.22
CA SER A 79 2.93 -13.99 -0.15
C SER A 79 2.33 -15.41 -0.04
N LYS A 80 2.53 -16.27 -1.04
CA LYS A 80 2.12 -17.69 -1.00
C LYS A 80 2.98 -18.50 -0.02
N ASP A 81 4.27 -18.19 0.02
CA ASP A 81 5.27 -18.99 0.75
C ASP A 81 5.76 -18.30 2.02
N ALA A 82 5.59 -16.99 2.14
CA ALA A 82 6.05 -16.21 3.28
C ALA A 82 5.05 -15.13 3.69
N ASP A 83 5.20 -14.64 4.92
CA ASP A 83 4.49 -13.45 5.38
C ASP A 83 5.08 -12.20 4.75
N VAL A 84 4.22 -11.41 4.11
CA VAL A 84 4.58 -10.15 3.47
C VAL A 84 3.73 -9.05 4.07
N TYR A 85 4.37 -8.03 4.65
CA TYR A 85 3.71 -6.88 5.23
C TYR A 85 3.87 -5.66 4.32
N LEU A 86 2.75 -5.09 3.87
CA LEU A 86 2.75 -3.77 3.27
C LEU A 86 2.82 -2.71 4.38
N VAL A 87 3.83 -1.86 4.32
CA VAL A 87 4.11 -0.84 5.35
C VAL A 87 3.73 0.53 4.82
N CYS A 88 2.87 1.24 5.56
CA CYS A 88 2.56 2.64 5.29
C CYS A 88 2.46 3.47 6.58
N SER A 89 2.75 4.76 6.50
CA SER A 89 2.69 5.71 7.61
C SER A 89 1.38 6.51 7.67
N CYS A 90 0.39 6.26 6.80
CA CYS A 90 -0.91 6.92 6.89
C CYS A 90 -1.59 6.56 8.22
N HIS A 91 -1.82 7.55 9.08
CA HIS A 91 -2.60 7.42 10.31
C HIS A 91 -3.97 8.03 10.02
N ASN A 92 -4.81 7.31 9.29
CA ASN A 92 -6.19 7.74 9.06
C ASN A 92 -7.11 6.83 9.86
N ASN A 93 -8.04 7.43 10.60
CA ASN A 93 -8.89 6.75 11.59
C ASN A 93 -10.00 5.90 10.97
N GLU A 94 -10.19 5.96 9.64
CA GLU A 94 -11.30 5.34 8.92
C GLU A 94 -10.88 4.21 7.95
N ASN A 95 -9.68 3.63 8.10
CA ASN A 95 -9.11 2.68 7.11
C ASN A 95 -8.96 3.24 5.68
N HIS A 96 -9.05 4.56 5.52
CA HIS A 96 -8.79 5.27 4.27
C HIS A 96 -7.29 5.39 4.02
N CYS A 97 -6.65 4.28 3.68
CA CYS A 97 -5.25 4.19 3.27
C CYS A 97 -5.10 3.33 2.01
N HIS A 98 -4.29 3.78 1.07
CA HIS A 98 -4.00 3.06 -0.17
C HIS A 98 -3.41 1.67 0.05
N ARG A 99 -2.80 1.41 1.21
CA ARG A 99 -2.35 0.07 1.64
C ARG A 99 -3.47 -0.96 1.57
N PHE A 100 -4.69 -0.61 2.01
CA PHE A 100 -5.82 -1.54 1.99
C PHE A 100 -6.32 -1.79 0.57
N ILE A 101 -6.32 -0.75 -0.27
CA ILE A 101 -6.63 -0.88 -1.70
C ILE A 101 -5.63 -1.83 -2.38
N LEU A 102 -4.33 -1.67 -2.10
CA LEU A 102 -3.28 -2.55 -2.63
C LEU A 102 -3.47 -4.00 -2.20
N ILE A 103 -3.80 -4.26 -0.93
CA ILE A 103 -4.06 -5.62 -0.45
C ILE A 103 -5.23 -6.26 -1.21
N ASP A 104 -6.33 -5.53 -1.39
CA ASP A 104 -7.47 -5.99 -2.18
C ASP A 104 -7.07 -6.30 -3.62
N MET A 105 -6.35 -5.38 -4.28
CA MET A 105 -5.88 -5.56 -5.66
C MET A 105 -4.97 -6.79 -5.79
N ILE A 106 -3.97 -6.93 -4.91
CA ILE A 106 -3.01 -8.04 -4.92
C ILE A 106 -3.73 -9.37 -4.63
N ASN A 107 -4.69 -9.39 -3.71
CA ASN A 107 -5.45 -10.60 -3.40
C ASN A 107 -6.31 -11.09 -4.57
N LYS A 108 -6.77 -10.18 -5.43
CA LYS A 108 -7.54 -10.47 -6.65
C LYS A 108 -6.71 -10.88 -7.88
N LEU A 109 -5.37 -10.78 -7.81
CA LEU A 109 -4.45 -11.36 -8.80
C LEU A 109 -4.31 -12.88 -8.62
#